data_AF-A0A0E8P307-F1
#
_entry.id   AF-A0A0E8P307-F1
#
_cell.length_a   1.000
_cell.length_b   1.000
_cell.length_c   1.000
_cell.angle_alpha   90.00
_cell.angle_beta   90.00
_cell.angle_gamma   90.00
#
_symmetry.space_group_name_H-M   'P 1'
#
loop_
_entity.id
_entity.type
_entity.pdbx_description
1 polymer ?
#
loop_
_entity_poly.entity_id
_entity_poly.type
_entity_poly.pdbx_seq_one_letter_code
_entity_poly.pdbx_strand_id
1 'polypeptide(L)' 'MVVVGTDAHKYSHTFVATDEVGRQLGEKTVKATTAGHATAIMWAREQFGLELI' A
#
# COMPACT_ATOMS: atom_id res chain seq x y z
N MET A 1 6.35 12.29 5.21
CA MET A 1 6.88 11.12 4.49
C MET A 1 6.06 9.89 4.82
N VAL A 2 5.56 9.20 3.80
CA VAL A 2 4.78 7.95 3.91
C VAL A 2 5.47 6.88 3.08
N VAL A 3 5.77 5.74 3.72
CA VAL A 3 6.33 4.57 3.06
C VAL A 3 5.26 3.48 3.00
N VAL A 4 5.14 2.80 1.86
CA VAL A 4 4.23 1.64 1.72
C VAL A 4 5.03 0.34 1.70
N GLY A 5 4.90 -0.45 2.77
CA GLY A 5 5.38 -1.83 2.82
C GLY A 5 4.39 -2.78 2.17
N THR A 6 4.88 -3.93 1.69
CA THR A 6 4.04 -5.01 1.14
C THR A 6 4.36 -6.33 1.81
N ASP A 7 3.31 -6.98 2.31
CA ASP A 7 3.31 -8.40 2.66
C ASP A 7 2.71 -9.20 1.49
N ALA A 8 3.54 -9.96 0.80
CA ALA A 8 3.20 -10.63 -0.45
C ALA A 8 2.96 -12.13 -0.23
N HIS A 9 1.69 -12.55 -0.28
CA HIS A 9 1.29 -13.96 -0.27
C HIS A 9 0.82 -14.43 -1.65
N LYS A 10 0.79 -15.77 -1.86
CA LYS A 10 0.49 -16.40 -3.16
C LYS A 10 -0.79 -15.90 -3.85
N TYR A 11 -1.83 -15.53 -3.10
CA TYR A 11 -3.14 -15.15 -3.64
C TYR A 11 -3.57 -13.73 -3.28
N SER A 12 -2.88 -13.10 -2.34
CA SER A 12 -3.21 -11.76 -1.85
C SER A 12 -1.95 -11.04 -1.40
N HIS A 13 -1.87 -9.75 -1.68
CA HIS A 13 -0.84 -8.89 -1.12
C HIS A 13 -1.52 -7.85 -0.22
N THR A 14 -0.95 -7.63 0.95
CA THR A 14 -1.38 -6.57 1.88
C THR A 14 -0.35 -5.46 1.85
N PHE A 15 -0.80 -4.25 1.52
CA PHE A 15 -0.01 -3.04 1.51
C PHE A 15 -0.31 -2.27 2.79
N VAL A 16 0.73 -1.80 3.48
CA VAL A 16 0.59 -1.01 4.71
C VAL A 16 1.38 0.28 4.56
N ALA A 17 0.70 1.41 4.70
CA ALA A 17 1.31 2.73 4.70
C ALA A 17 1.71 3.11 6.13
N THR A 18 2.95 3.57 6.31
CA THR A 18 3.47 4.03 7.60
C THR A 18 4.10 5.41 7.49
N ASP A 19 4.07 6.17 8.59
CA ASP A 19 4.90 7.38 8.72
C ASP A 19 6.37 7.03 9.06
N GLU A 20 7.18 8.06 9.27
CA GLU A 20 8.61 7.99 9.55
C GLU A 20 8.98 7.34 10.90
N VAL A 21 8.04 7.26 11.84
CA VAL A 21 8.24 6.56 13.11
C VAL A 21 7.66 5.13 13.07
N GLY A 22 7.20 4.69 11.91
CA GLY A 22 6.61 3.36 11.70
C GLY A 22 5.16 3.24 12.15
N ARG A 23 4.46 4.35 12.42
CA ARG A 23 3.04 4.31 12.76
C ARG A 23 2.23 3.97 11.51
N GLN A 24 1.32 3.00 11.61
CA GLN A 24 0.40 2.66 10.53
C GLN A 24 -0.60 3.79 10.27
N LEU A 25 -0.71 4.19 9.01
CA LEU A 25 -1.62 5.22 8.49
C LEU A 25 -2.78 4.63 7.70
N GLY A 26 -2.58 3.45 7.11
CA GLY A 26 -3.63 2.74 6.36
C GLY A 26 -3.14 1.40 5.83
N GLU A 27 -4.09 0.56 5.42
CA GLU A 27 -3.82 -0.74 4.80
C GLU A 27 -4.74 -1.04 3.63
N LYS A 28 -4.26 -1.88 2.71
CA LYS A 28 -5.03 -2.38 1.57
C LYS A 28 -4.60 -3.79 1.22
N THR A 29 -5.52 -4.74 1.34
CA THR A 29 -5.34 -6.08 0.77
C THR A 29 -5.96 -6.15 -0.62
N VAL A 30 -5.20 -6.68 -1.58
CA VAL A 30 -5.62 -6.91 -2.97
C VAL A 30 -5.31 -8.33 -3.39
N LYS A 31 -5.94 -8.81 -4.47
CA LYS A 31 -5.53 -10.06 -5.11
C LYS A 31 -4.12 -9.92 -5.69
N ALA A 32 -3.36 -11.00 -5.68
CA ALA A 32 -2.03 -11.07 -6.32
C ALA A 32 -2.15 -11.16 -7.86
N THR A 33 -2.76 -10.15 -8.47
CA THR A 33 -2.98 -10.02 -9.90
C THR A 33 -2.60 -8.61 -10.34
N THR A 34 -2.32 -8.42 -11.63
CA THR A 34 -2.00 -7.09 -12.20
C THR A 34 -3.07 -6.04 -11.87
N ALA A 35 -4.36 -6.39 -11.97
CA ALA A 35 -5.46 -5.49 -11.60
C ALA A 35 -5.47 -5.17 -10.09
N GLY A 36 -5.11 -6.14 -9.25
CA GLY A 36 -4.95 -5.92 -7.80
C GLY A 36 -3.80 -4.95 -7.50
N HIS A 37 -2.65 -5.09 -8.16
CA HIS A 37 -1.53 -4.16 -8.00
C HIS A 37 -1.89 -2.75 -8.48
N ALA A 38 -2.60 -2.62 -9.61
CA ALA A 38 -3.11 -1.32 -10.06
C ALA A 38 -4.02 -0.68 -9.00
N THR A 39 -4.90 -1.47 -8.37
CA THR A 39 -5.75 -1.02 -7.27
C THR A 39 -4.94 -0.55 -6.06
N ALA A 40 -3.87 -1.25 -5.70
CA ALA A 40 -2.99 -0.85 -4.60
C ALA A 40 -2.26 0.47 -4.89
N ILE A 41 -1.77 0.67 -6.12
CA ILE A 41 -1.11 1.92 -6.53
C ILE A 41 -2.10 3.09 -6.52
N MET A 42 -3.31 2.90 -7.05
CA MET A 42 -4.36 3.94 -7.01
C MET A 42 -4.69 4.31 -5.56
N TRP A 43 -4.93 3.32 -4.71
CA TRP A 43 -5.18 3.53 -3.29
C TRP A 43 -4.06 4.34 -2.62
N ALA A 44 -2.79 3.95 -2.81
CA ALA A 44 -1.67 4.64 -2.18
C ALA A 44 -1.57 6.11 -2.63
N ARG A 45 -1.78 6.37 -3.93
CA ARG A 45 -1.75 7.74 -4.48
C ARG A 45 -2.94 8.58 -4.02
N GLU A 46 -4.14 8.01 -4.00
CA GLU A 46 -5.36 8.69 -3.57
C GLU A 46 -5.32 9.06 -2.08
N GLN A 47 -4.74 8.20 -1.24
CA GLN A 47 -4.71 8.43 0.21
C GLN A 47 -3.55 9.32 0.65
N PHE A 48 -2.37 9.17 0.05
CA PHE A 48 -1.14 9.78 0.57
C PHE A 48 -0.50 10.82 -0.35
N GLY A 49 -0.94 10.92 -1.61
CA GLY A 49 -0.57 12.00 -2.52
C GLY A 49 0.95 12.24 -2.61
N LEU A 50 1.38 13.46 -2.32
CA LEU A 50 2.78 13.90 -2.40
C LEU A 50 3.65 13.41 -1.24
N GLU A 51 3.06 12.86 -0.19
CA GLU A 51 3.82 12.33 0.95
C GLU A 51 4.36 10.92 0.68
N LEU A 52 3.83 10.23 -0.32
CA LEU A 52 4.22 8.87 -0.70
C LEU A 52 5.62 8.83 -1.32
N ILE A 53 6.47 7.93 -0.84
CA ILE A 53 7.86 7.72 -1.31
C ILE A 53 8.08 6.29 -1.81
#